data_AF-A0A9P0MNH9-F1
#
_entry.id   AF-A0A9P0MNH9-F1
#
_cell.length_a   1.000
_cell.length_b   1.000
_cell.length_c   1.000
_cell.angle_alpha   90.00
_cell.angle_beta   90.00
_cell.angle_gamma   90.00
#
_symmetry.space_group_name_H-M   'P 1'
#
loop_
_entity.id
_entity.type
_entity.pdbx_description
1 polymer ?
#
loop_
_entity_poly.entity_id
_entity_poly.type
_entity_poly.pdbx_seq_one_letter_code
_entity_poly.pdbx_strand_id
1 'polypeptide(L)'
;MVLIKEYRISMPLTVEEYRIGQLYMIAKHSYQQTESGQGVEIITNEECEDPIHGKGQFTEKRIHLNGRLPYWLQAVLPKVFYITEKAWNYYPYTITGINVHLYQNLAYLSKHLMKTTMAQMIIV
;
A
#
# COMPACT_ATOMS: atom_id res chain seq x y z
N MET A 1 -8.08 -12.02 16.55
CA MET A 1 -6.91 -11.49 17.29
C MET A 1 -6.09 -10.68 16.30
N VAL A 2 -5.82 -9.40 16.60
CA VAL A 2 -5.14 -8.47 15.70
C VAL A 2 -3.68 -8.33 16.14
N LEU A 3 -2.74 -8.40 15.19
CA LEU A 3 -1.31 -8.20 15.46
C LEU A 3 -0.91 -6.78 15.03
N ILE A 4 -0.46 -5.97 15.98
CA ILE A 4 0.00 -4.60 15.74
C ILE A 4 1.52 -4.58 15.91
N LYS A 5 2.22 -4.01 14.93
CA LYS A 5 3.67 -3.81 14.96
C LYS A 5 3.99 -2.39 14.49
N GLU A 6 4.82 -1.70 15.25
CA GLU A 6 5.35 -0.37 14.92
C GLU A 6 6.80 -0.52 14.44
N TYR A 7 7.11 0.06 13.29
CA TYR A 7 8.46 0.07 12.72
C TYR A 7 8.99 1.51 12.77
N ARG A 8 10.04 1.74 13.56
CA ARG A 8 10.75 3.03 13.61
C ARG A 8 12.01 2.92 12.78
N ILE A 9 12.14 3.80 11.79
CA ILE A 9 13.29 3.83 10.88
C ILE A 9 13.93 5.21 11.02
N SER A 10 15.04 5.29 11.74
CA SER A 10 15.82 6.52 11.85
C SER A 10 16.61 6.74 10.56
N MET A 11 16.48 7.93 10.00
CA MET A 11 17.11 8.32 8.75
C MET A 11 18.03 9.53 8.98
N PRO A 12 19.23 9.58 8.38
CA PRO A 12 20.13 10.72 8.50
C PRO A 12 19.73 11.85 7.52
N LEU A 13 18.44 12.20 7.51
CA LEU A 13 17.85 13.21 6.63
C LEU A 13 16.92 14.09 7.45
N THR A 14 16.88 15.37 7.11
CA THR A 14 15.85 16.28 7.65
C THR A 14 14.47 15.91 7.08
N VAL A 15 13.40 16.36 7.74
CA VAL A 15 12.02 16.14 7.29
C VAL A 15 11.83 16.67 5.85
N GLU A 16 12.32 17.87 5.55
CA GLU A 16 12.20 18.46 4.22
C GLU A 16 12.97 17.66 3.14
N GLU A 17 14.19 17.19 3.43
CA GLU A 17 14.93 16.31 2.53
C GLU A 17 14.21 14.98 2.31
N TYR A 18 13.62 14.43 3.38
CA TYR A 18 12.81 13.22 3.28
C TYR A 18 11.59 13.42 2.38
N ARG A 19 10.93 14.58 2.43
CA ARG A 19 9.79 14.90 1.54
C ARG A 19 10.16 14.76 0.07
N ILE A 20 11.28 15.36 -0.31
CA ILE A 20 11.80 15.33 -1.69
C ILE A 20 12.21 13.90 -2.05
N GLY A 21 12.92 13.22 -1.15
CA GLY A 21 13.35 11.84 -1.33
C GLY A 21 12.17 10.87 -1.50
N GLN A 22 11.12 11.03 -0.70
CA GLN A 22 9.91 10.20 -0.77
C GLN A 22 9.21 10.34 -2.12
N LEU A 23 9.03 11.58 -2.60
CA LEU A 23 8.42 11.83 -3.91
C LEU A 23 9.25 11.22 -5.05
N TYR A 24 10.58 11.39 -4.99
CA TYR A 24 11.48 10.76 -5.95
C TYR A 24 11.38 9.23 -5.91
N MET A 25 11.36 8.64 -4.72
CA MET A 25 11.26 7.19 -4.55
C MET A 25 9.93 6.63 -5.03
N ILE A 26 8.82 7.34 -4.81
CA ILE A 26 7.50 6.97 -5.35
C ILE A 26 7.55 6.98 -6.88
N ALA A 27 8.08 8.04 -7.49
CA ALA A 27 8.19 8.17 -8.94
C ALA A 27 9.08 7.07 -9.54
N LYS A 28 10.27 6.85 -8.96
CA LYS A 28 11.22 5.82 -9.40
C LYS A 28 10.65 4.40 -9.25
N HIS A 29 10.01 4.11 -8.11
CA HIS A 29 9.37 2.82 -7.89
C HIS A 29 8.23 2.60 -8.88
N SER A 30 7.42 3.62 -9.15
CA SER A 30 6.37 3.55 -10.16
C SER A 30 6.95 3.23 -11.55
N TYR A 31 8.05 3.89 -11.93
CA TYR A 31 8.73 3.65 -13.21
C TYR A 31 9.23 2.20 -13.34
N GLN A 32 9.91 1.69 -12.31
CA GLN A 32 10.44 0.32 -12.29
C GLN A 32 9.33 -0.76 -12.36
N GLN A 33 8.20 -0.50 -11.70
CA GLN A 33 7.03 -1.40 -11.76
C GLN A 33 6.40 -1.43 -13.15
N THR A 34 6.38 -0.29 -13.86
CA THR A 34 5.89 -0.20 -15.24
C THR A 34 6.81 -0.93 -16.22
N GLU A 35 8.13 -0.71 -16.17
CA GLU A 35 9.10 -1.37 -17.06
C GLU A 35 9.11 -2.89 -16.90
N SER A 36 8.91 -3.37 -15.67
CA SER A 36 8.97 -4.80 -15.37
C SER A 36 7.68 -5.55 -15.73
N GLY A 37 6.68 -4.88 -16.32
CA GLY A 37 5.38 -5.48 -16.67
C GLY A 37 4.64 -6.05 -15.47
N GLN A 38 4.89 -5.49 -14.27
CA GLN A 38 4.71 -6.17 -12.99
C GLN A 38 3.27 -6.25 -12.47
N GLY A 39 2.25 -6.16 -13.34
CA GLY A 39 0.86 -6.38 -12.95
C GLY A 39 0.37 -5.42 -11.86
N VAL A 40 0.92 -4.20 -11.81
CA VAL A 40 0.39 -3.12 -10.95
C VAL A 40 -0.43 -2.19 -11.83
N GLU A 41 -1.71 -2.10 -11.57
CA GLU A 41 -2.64 -1.21 -12.26
C GLU A 41 -2.99 -0.03 -11.34
N ILE A 42 -2.75 1.19 -11.81
CA ILE A 42 -3.20 2.40 -11.12
C ILE A 42 -4.65 2.64 -11.53
N ILE A 43 -5.57 2.57 -10.57
CA ILE A 43 -7.01 2.76 -10.81
C ILE A 43 -7.39 4.23 -10.61
N THR A 44 -6.91 4.84 -9.54
CA THR A 44 -7.26 6.21 -9.17
C THR A 44 -6.04 6.91 -8.60
N ASN A 45 -5.86 8.18 -8.98
CA ASN A 45 -4.87 9.07 -8.40
C ASN A 45 -5.46 10.49 -8.40
N GLU A 46 -5.99 10.90 -7.26
CA GLU A 46 -6.78 12.13 -7.12
C GLU A 46 -6.32 12.93 -5.91
N GLU A 47 -6.44 14.26 -6.00
CA GLU A 47 -6.25 15.13 -4.85
C GLU A 47 -7.39 14.90 -3.85
N CYS A 48 -7.06 14.85 -2.57
CA CYS A 48 -8.03 14.67 -1.50
C CYS A 48 -7.80 15.69 -0.39
N GLU A 49 -8.84 15.98 0.38
CA GLU A 49 -8.77 16.90 1.50
C GLU A 49 -9.37 16.23 2.73
N ASP A 50 -8.61 16.23 3.82
CA ASP A 50 -9.02 15.68 5.10
C ASP A 50 -9.17 16.82 6.13
N PRO A 51 -10.25 16.81 6.95
CA PRO A 51 -10.50 17.87 7.90
C PRO A 51 -9.44 17.99 9.01
N ILE A 52 -8.66 16.94 9.27
CA ILE A 52 -7.63 16.90 10.32
C ILE A 52 -6.24 17.10 9.71
N HIS A 53 -5.96 16.45 8.58
CA HIS A 53 -4.61 16.40 7.99
C HIS A 53 -4.43 17.35 6.80
N GLY A 54 -5.50 18.01 6.34
CA GLY A 54 -5.46 18.98 5.25
C GLY A 54 -5.39 18.33 3.86
N LYS A 55 -4.72 19.01 2.92
CA LYS A 55 -4.58 18.55 1.54
C LYS A 55 -3.65 17.35 1.44
N GLY A 56 -4.03 16.38 0.62
CA GLY A 56 -3.25 15.18 0.36
C GLY A 56 -3.55 14.56 -0.99
N GLN A 57 -2.95 13.39 -1.23
CA GLN A 57 -3.15 12.60 -2.44
C GLN A 57 -3.78 11.25 -2.08
N PHE A 58 -4.88 10.91 -2.74
CA PHE A 58 -5.46 9.58 -2.69
C PHE A 58 -5.00 8.76 -3.90
N THR A 59 -4.55 7.52 -3.64
CA THR A 59 -4.21 6.58 -4.71
C THR A 59 -4.82 5.21 -4.46
N GLU A 60 -5.36 4.60 -5.51
CA GLU A 60 -5.83 3.22 -5.51
C GLU A 60 -5.07 2.42 -6.57
N LYS A 61 -4.45 1.32 -6.14
CA LYS A 61 -3.67 0.43 -6.99
C LYS A 61 -4.17 -1.00 -6.85
N ARG A 62 -4.26 -1.71 -7.98
CA ARG A 62 -4.49 -3.16 -8.01
C ARG A 62 -3.19 -3.87 -8.34
N ILE A 63 -2.77 -4.78 -7.46
CA ILE A 63 -1.54 -5.53 -7.59
C ILE A 63 -1.89 -6.99 -7.88
N HIS A 64 -1.52 -7.45 -9.07
CA HIS A 64 -1.64 -8.83 -9.51
C HIS A 64 -0.40 -9.62 -9.06
N LEU A 65 -0.61 -10.63 -8.22
CA LEU A 65 0.49 -11.38 -7.59
C LEU A 65 0.87 -12.69 -8.29
N ASN A 66 0.38 -12.89 -9.52
CA ASN A 66 0.61 -14.11 -10.29
C ASN A 66 2.13 -14.36 -10.46
N GLY A 67 2.62 -15.47 -9.90
CA GLY A 67 4.02 -15.88 -9.98
C GLY A 67 4.97 -15.29 -8.94
N ARG A 68 4.53 -14.40 -8.03
CA ARG A 68 5.38 -13.83 -6.96
C ARG A 68 5.26 -14.50 -5.60
N LEU A 69 4.26 -15.36 -5.44
CA LEU A 69 3.98 -16.03 -4.18
C LEU A 69 4.78 -17.34 -4.07
N PRO A 70 5.14 -17.79 -2.86
CA PRO A 70 5.71 -19.11 -2.66
C PRO A 70 4.83 -20.21 -3.27
N TYR A 71 5.44 -21.28 -3.79
CA TYR A 71 4.73 -22.35 -4.52
C TYR A 71 3.56 -22.97 -3.72
N TRP A 72 3.77 -23.20 -2.42
CA TRP A 72 2.72 -23.74 -1.52
C TRP A 72 1.51 -22.82 -1.42
N LEU A 73 1.70 -21.49 -1.54
CA LEU A 73 0.63 -20.51 -1.48
C LEU A 73 -0.08 -20.39 -2.83
N GLN A 74 0.66 -20.49 -3.94
CA GLN A 74 0.06 -20.54 -5.28
C GLN A 74 -0.87 -21.74 -5.47
N ALA A 75 -0.58 -22.88 -4.82
CA ALA A 75 -1.41 -24.07 -4.88
C ALA A 75 -2.79 -23.92 -4.19
N VAL A 76 -2.89 -23.01 -3.21
CA VAL A 76 -4.11 -22.79 -2.42
C VAL A 76 -4.92 -21.61 -2.96
N LEU A 77 -4.25 -20.64 -3.58
CA LEU A 77 -4.89 -19.42 -4.06
C LEU A 77 -5.49 -19.60 -5.47
N PRO A 78 -6.61 -18.92 -5.76
CA PRO A 78 -7.21 -18.96 -7.08
C PRO A 78 -6.36 -18.25 -8.14
N LYS A 79 -6.51 -18.68 -9.39
CA LYS A 79 -5.73 -18.17 -10.54
C LYS A 79 -5.93 -16.68 -10.85
N VAL A 80 -7.03 -16.08 -10.38
CA VAL A 80 -7.33 -14.65 -10.54
C VAL A 80 -7.33 -14.03 -9.16
N PHE A 81 -6.14 -13.60 -8.72
CA PHE A 81 -5.92 -13.03 -7.40
C PHE A 81 -5.25 -11.66 -7.52
N TYR A 82 -5.90 -10.64 -6.96
CA TYR A 82 -5.35 -9.30 -6.88
C TYR A 82 -5.58 -8.70 -5.49
N ILE A 83 -4.67 -7.80 -5.12
CA ILE A 83 -4.73 -7.01 -3.92
C ILE A 83 -5.07 -5.58 -4.31
N THR A 84 -6.03 -4.98 -3.62
CA THR A 84 -6.35 -3.55 -3.76
C THR A 84 -5.66 -2.80 -2.63
N GLU A 85 -4.71 -1.94 -2.98
CA GLU A 85 -4.06 -1.01 -2.07
C GLU A 85 -4.72 0.36 -2.24
N LYS A 86 -5.22 0.93 -1.14
CA LYS A 86 -5.70 2.31 -1.06
C LYS A 86 -4.77 3.09 -0.14
N ALA A 87 -4.25 4.22 -0.61
CA ALA A 87 -3.30 5.04 0.15
C ALA A 87 -3.73 6.51 0.15
N TRP A 88 -3.63 7.13 1.31
CA TRP A 88 -3.88 8.56 1.55
C TRP A 88 -2.60 9.19 2.09
N ASN A 89 -2.01 10.09 1.30
CA ASN A 89 -0.77 10.78 1.64
C ASN A 89 -1.06 12.24 2.01
N TYR A 90 -0.97 12.56 3.30
CA TYR A 90 -1.09 13.89 3.89
C TYR A 90 0.25 14.30 4.52
N TYR A 91 1.33 14.24 3.73
CA TYR A 91 2.71 14.43 4.19
C TYR A 91 2.85 15.43 5.38
N PRO A 92 3.50 15.03 6.50
CA PRO A 92 4.31 13.82 6.70
C PRO A 92 3.49 12.57 7.06
N TYR A 93 2.17 12.69 7.15
CA TYR A 93 1.30 11.57 7.52
C TYR A 93 0.87 10.77 6.30
N THR A 94 0.88 9.44 6.39
CA THR A 94 0.38 8.58 5.32
C THR A 94 -0.37 7.42 5.93
N ILE A 95 -1.58 7.17 5.41
CA ILE A 95 -2.38 6.00 5.76
C ILE A 95 -2.46 5.10 4.53
N THR A 96 -2.19 3.81 4.72
CA THR A 96 -2.40 2.81 3.68
C THR A 96 -3.33 1.72 4.20
N GLY A 97 -4.23 1.25 3.34
CA GLY A 97 -5.17 0.18 3.60
C GLY A 97 -5.08 -0.86 2.50
N ILE A 98 -4.76 -2.10 2.88
CA ILE A 98 -4.62 -3.21 1.94
C ILE A 98 -5.85 -4.11 2.07
N ASN A 99 -6.54 -4.34 0.95
CA ASN A 99 -7.66 -5.26 0.87
C ASN A 99 -7.35 -6.39 -0.10
N VAL A 100 -7.62 -7.61 0.35
CA VAL A 100 -7.35 -8.82 -0.40
C VAL A 100 -8.67 -9.43 -0.86
N HIS A 101 -8.86 -9.50 -2.18
CA HIS A 101 -10.07 -10.04 -2.78
C HIS A 101 -9.91 -11.53 -3.09
N LEU A 102 -10.25 -12.38 -2.11
CA LEU A 102 -10.30 -13.85 -2.24
C LEU A 102 -11.75 -14.33 -2.17
N TYR A 103 -12.46 -14.35 -3.30
CA TYR A 103 -13.87 -14.81 -3.45
C TYR A 103 -14.91 -14.20 -2.49
N GLN A 104 -16.12 -13.91 -3.00
CA GLN A 104 -17.21 -13.29 -2.23
C GLN A 104 -17.64 -14.06 -0.96
N ASN A 105 -17.39 -15.37 -0.86
CA ASN A 105 -17.86 -16.20 0.25
C ASN A 105 -16.87 -16.37 1.43
N LEU A 106 -15.60 -16.02 1.28
CA LEU A 106 -14.61 -15.96 2.39
C LEU A 106 -14.35 -14.52 2.87
N ALA A 107 -15.06 -13.55 2.29
CA ALA A 107 -14.93 -12.13 2.60
C ALA A 107 -15.18 -11.78 4.08
N TYR A 108 -15.92 -12.62 4.82
CA TYR A 108 -16.14 -12.42 6.26
C TYR A 108 -14.88 -12.66 7.11
N LEU A 109 -14.01 -13.61 6.74
CA LEU A 109 -12.72 -13.79 7.44
C LEU A 109 -11.68 -12.74 6.99
N SER A 110 -11.69 -12.36 5.71
CA SER A 110 -10.75 -11.36 5.14
C SER A 110 -10.97 -9.96 5.73
N LYS A 111 -12.23 -9.52 5.86
CA LYS A 111 -12.57 -8.21 6.45
C LYS A 111 -12.16 -8.06 7.92
N HIS A 112 -11.98 -9.17 8.64
CA HIS A 112 -11.62 -9.16 10.06
C HIS A 112 -10.12 -9.36 10.30
N LEU A 113 -9.40 -10.04 9.39
CA LEU A 113 -7.96 -10.27 9.53
C LEU A 113 -7.10 -9.10 9.01
N MET A 114 -7.56 -8.33 8.02
CA MET A 114 -6.68 -7.42 7.26
C MET A 114 -7.11 -5.95 7.30
N LYS A 115 -7.73 -5.49 8.40
CA LYS A 115 -7.82 -4.04 8.68
C LYS A 115 -6.50 -3.46 9.23
N THR A 116 -5.44 -4.25 9.30
CA THR A 116 -4.29 -3.96 10.16
C THR A 116 -3.02 -3.82 9.35
N THR A 117 -2.81 -2.63 8.80
CA THR A 117 -1.47 -2.04 8.67
C THR A 117 -1.67 -0.55 8.44
N MET A 118 -2.02 0.18 9.50
CA MET A 118 -1.66 1.60 9.53
C MET A 118 -0.14 1.64 9.61
N ALA A 119 0.53 1.77 8.47
CA ALA A 119 1.94 2.14 8.46
C ALA A 119 2.02 3.63 8.79
N GLN A 120 1.84 3.98 10.07
CA GLN A 120 2.31 5.26 10.57
C GLN A 120 3.84 5.18 10.56
N MET A 121 4.43 5.65 9.47
CA MET A 121 5.87 5.77 9.36
C MET A 121 6.27 7.01 10.16
N ILE A 122 6.42 6.85 11.47
CA ILE A 122 6.95 7.89 12.34
C ILE A 122 8.47 7.92 12.11
N ILE A 123 8.94 8.94 11.41
CA ILE A 123 10.35 9.25 11.29
C ILE A 123 10.76 9.91 12.62
N VAL A 124 11.66 9.25 13.36
CA VAL A 124 12.28 9.76 14.59
C VAL A 124 13.76 9.96 14.35
#